data_AF-A0A510XES0-F1
#
_entry.id   AF-A0A510XES0-F1
#
_cell.length_a   1.000
_cell.length_b   1.000
_cell.length_c   1.000
_cell.angle_alpha   90.00
_cell.angle_beta   90.00
_cell.angle_gamma   90.00
#
_symmetry.space_group_name_H-M   'P 1'
#
loop_
_entity.id
_entity.type
_entity.pdbx_description
1 polymer ?
#
loop_
_entity_poly.entity_id
_entity_poly.type
_entity_poly.pdbx_seq_one_letter_code
_entity_poly.pdbx_strand_id
1 'polypeptide(L)'
;MTPQQSELLAGIQALAIAAREQTGIPTAYSSYSTLIDDHPLIINASVTIMPAGAAPWSMKGTTYRLRDPGENDLAGLRDELAQWVASNRKQEAA
;
A
#
# COMPACT_ATOMS: atom_id res chain seq x y z
N MET A 1 -0.59 -4.72 19.32
CA MET A 1 -0.59 -5.06 17.87
C MET A 1 -1.02 -6.52 17.77
N THR A 2 -2.10 -6.82 17.05
CA THR A 2 -2.56 -8.20 16.85
C THR A 2 -1.78 -8.89 15.73
N PRO A 3 -1.75 -10.24 15.64
CA PRO A 3 -1.07 -10.95 14.55
C PRO A 3 -1.50 -10.48 13.16
N GLN A 4 -2.80 -10.25 12.94
CA GLN A 4 -3.34 -9.77 11.67
C GLN A 4 -2.84 -8.36 11.33
N GLN A 5 -2.70 -7.48 12.33
CA GLN A 5 -2.10 -6.15 12.12
C GLN A 5 -0.63 -6.29 11.69
N SER A 6 0.12 -7.18 12.32
CA SER A 6 1.53 -7.44 11.98
C SER A 6 1.68 -7.99 10.56
N GLU A 7 0.84 -8.94 10.16
CA GLU A 7 0.85 -9.52 8.81
C GLU A 7 0.52 -8.49 7.74
N LEU A 8 -0.47 -7.63 7.99
CA LEU A 8 -0.84 -6.55 7.08
C LEU A 8 0.30 -5.52 6.95
N LEU A 9 0.90 -5.11 8.07
CA LEU A 9 2.05 -4.20 8.06
C LEU A 9 3.24 -4.78 7.28
N ALA A 10 3.54 -6.07 7.50
CA ALA A 10 4.57 -6.78 6.75
C ALA A 10 4.23 -6.84 5.25
N GLY A 11 2.96 -7.05 4.90
CA GLY A 11 2.47 -7.00 3.52
C GLY A 11 2.69 -5.64 2.86
N ILE A 12 2.34 -4.55 3.54
CA ILE A 12 2.51 -3.17 3.06
C ILE A 12 4.00 -2.82 2.92
N GLN A 13 4.83 -3.24 3.88
CA GLN A 13 6.28 -3.09 3.79
C GLN A 13 6.85 -3.82 2.57
N ALA A 14 6.43 -5.06 2.34
CA ALA A 14 6.83 -5.84 1.17
C ALA A 14 6.38 -5.18 -0.14
N LEU A 15 5.18 -4.60 -0.17
CA LEU A 15 4.67 -3.83 -1.31
C LEU A 15 5.54 -2.61 -1.60
N ALA A 16 5.94 -1.85 -0.59
CA ALA A 16 6.79 -0.68 -0.76
C ALA A 16 8.20 -1.04 -1.26
N ILE A 17 8.76 -2.16 -0.76
CA ILE A 17 10.03 -2.72 -1.24
C ILE A 17 9.90 -3.11 -2.72
N ALA A 18 8.85 -3.85 -3.09
CA ALA A 18 8.63 -4.24 -4.48
C ALA A 18 8.48 -3.03 -5.41
N ALA A 19 7.74 -1.99 -4.99
CA ALA A 19 7.63 -0.75 -5.75
C ALA A 19 8.99 -0.06 -5.95
N ARG A 20 9.83 -0.01 -4.90
CA ARG A 20 11.20 0.52 -4.97
C ARG A 20 12.05 -0.29 -5.96
N GLU A 21 12.00 -1.62 -5.89
CA GLU A 21 12.75 -2.53 -6.77
C GLU A 21 12.33 -2.38 -8.23
N GLN A 22 11.03 -2.29 -8.52
CA GLN A 22 10.52 -2.16 -9.89
C GLN A 22 10.85 -0.79 -10.51
N THR A 23 10.78 0.28 -9.72
CA THR A 23 10.91 1.65 -10.24
C THR A 23 12.33 2.20 -10.17
N GLY A 24 13.14 1.77 -9.19
CA GLY A 24 14.40 2.42 -8.83
C GLY A 24 14.24 3.77 -8.13
N ILE A 25 13.00 4.18 -7.79
CA ILE A 25 12.66 5.50 -7.23
C ILE A 25 12.38 5.38 -5.72
N PRO A 26 12.78 6.35 -4.86
CA PRO A 26 12.57 6.21 -3.42
C PRO A 26 11.10 6.02 -3.09
N THR A 27 10.80 5.03 -2.24
CA THR A 27 9.42 4.68 -1.87
C THR A 27 9.26 4.76 -0.37
N ALA A 28 8.22 5.43 0.09
CA ALA A 28 7.78 5.44 1.47
C ALA A 28 6.49 4.62 1.59
N TYR A 29 6.25 4.07 2.77
CA TYR A 29 4.96 3.52 3.14
C TYR A 29 4.45 4.19 4.39
N SER A 30 3.14 4.24 4.55
CA SER A 30 2.52 4.65 5.79
C SER A 30 1.37 3.73 6.14
N SER A 31 1.11 3.61 7.43
CA SER A 31 -0.01 2.87 7.95
C SER A 31 -0.55 3.60 9.17
N TYR A 32 -1.86 3.79 9.23
CA TYR A 32 -2.51 4.21 10.45
C TYR A 32 -3.76 3.39 10.67
N SER A 33 -4.07 3.14 11.94
CA SER A 33 -5.28 2.45 12.34
C SER A 33 -6.25 3.44 12.97
N THR A 34 -7.52 3.33 12.62
CA THR A 34 -8.59 4.11 13.24
C THR A 34 -9.58 3.17 13.90
N LEU A 35 -9.83 3.42 15.19
CA LEU A 35 -10.98 2.87 15.90
C LEU A 35 -12.15 3.79 15.62
N ILE A 36 -13.23 3.25 15.06
CA ILE A 36 -14.49 3.97 14.85
C ILE A 36 -15.49 3.29 15.77
N ASP A 37 -15.80 3.87 16.94
CA ASP A 37 -16.84 3.39 17.88
C ASP A 37 -17.00 1.85 17.97
N ASP A 38 -18.24 1.32 17.92
CA ASP A 38 -18.56 -0.13 17.89
C ASP A 38 -18.17 -0.84 16.57
N HIS A 39 -17.48 -0.15 15.65
CA HIS A 39 -17.04 -0.71 14.37
C HIS A 39 -15.67 -1.40 14.46
N PRO A 40 -15.39 -2.35 13.53
CA PRO A 40 -14.10 -3.01 13.47
C PRO A 40 -12.96 -2.01 13.28
N LEU A 41 -11.81 -2.32 13.89
CA LEU A 41 -10.55 -1.61 13.67
C LEU A 41 -10.26 -1.55 12.17
N ILE A 42 -10.11 -0.33 11.67
CA ILE A 42 -9.78 -0.05 10.29
C ILE A 42 -8.29 0.20 10.18
N ILE A 43 -7.61 -0.49 9.27
CA ILE A 43 -6.24 -0.14 8.89
C ILE A 43 -6.26 0.53 7.52
N ASN A 44 -5.67 1.71 7.45
CA ASN A 44 -5.36 2.39 6.21
C ASN A 44 -3.88 2.26 5.95
N ALA A 45 -3.54 1.71 4.79
CA ALA A 45 -2.19 1.64 4.28
C ALA A 45 -1.97 2.71 3.21
N SER A 46 -0.74 3.02 2.86
CA SER A 46 -0.43 3.66 1.58
C SER A 46 1.02 3.41 1.18
N VAL A 47 1.26 3.43 -0.13
CA VAL A 47 2.61 3.40 -0.71
C VAL A 47 2.76 4.68 -1.53
N THR A 48 3.84 5.42 -1.29
CA THR A 48 4.16 6.66 -2.00
C THR A 48 5.54 6.57 -2.63
N ILE A 49 5.60 6.77 -3.94
CA ILE A 49 6.83 6.86 -4.72
C ILE A 49 7.20 8.34 -4.83
N MET A 50 8.47 8.67 -4.61
CA MET A 50 8.99 10.04 -4.55
C MET A 50 10.08 10.27 -5.61
N PRO A 51 9.70 10.60 -6.87
CA PRO A 51 10.65 10.90 -7.93
C PRO A 51 11.44 12.18 -7.63
N ALA A 52 12.71 12.22 -8.07
CA ALA A 52 13.51 13.42 -7.97
C ALA A 52 13.08 14.42 -9.06
N GLY A 53 12.47 15.54 -8.65
CA GLY A 53 12.06 16.61 -9.58
C GLY A 53 10.67 16.46 -10.19
N ALA A 54 9.87 15.49 -9.75
CA ALA A 54 8.46 15.37 -10.13
C ALA A 54 7.54 15.24 -8.90
N ALA A 55 6.23 15.32 -9.11
CA ALA A 55 5.26 15.16 -8.04
C ALA A 55 5.24 13.70 -7.53
N PRO A 56 5.10 13.46 -6.21
CA PRO A 56 4.96 12.13 -5.67
C PRO A 56 3.73 11.39 -6.20
N TRP A 57 3.84 10.08 -6.35
CA TRP A 57 2.72 9.20 -6.69
C TRP A 57 2.31 8.44 -5.45
N SER A 58 1.05 8.56 -5.05
CA SER A 58 0.53 7.84 -3.89
C SER A 58 -0.56 6.86 -4.31
N MET A 59 -0.32 5.58 -4.06
CA MET A 59 -1.37 4.58 -4.04
C MET A 59 -2.01 4.65 -2.66
N LYS A 60 -3.25 5.15 -2.58
CA LYS A 60 -4.03 5.08 -1.35
C LYS A 60 -4.26 3.60 -1.07
N GLY A 61 -3.69 3.11 0.01
CA GLY A 61 -3.85 1.73 0.39
C GLY A 61 -5.25 1.49 0.93
N THR A 62 -5.67 0.27 0.68
CA THR A 62 -6.99 -0.27 0.97
C THR A 62 -7.34 -0.13 2.44
N THR A 63 -8.63 0.09 2.68
CA THR A 63 -9.23 0.16 4.01
C THR A 63 -9.58 -1.26 4.43
N TYR A 64 -8.86 -1.83 5.40
CA TYR A 64 -9.13 -3.19 5.85
C TYR A 64 -9.97 -3.19 7.11
N ARG A 65 -11.04 -4.00 7.11
CA ARG A 65 -11.79 -4.33 8.32
C ARG A 65 -11.17 -5.59 8.92
N LEU A 66 -10.58 -5.47 10.12
CA LEU A 66 -9.92 -6.58 10.81
C LEU A 66 -10.83 -7.77 11.19
N ARG A 67 -12.15 -7.67 10.98
CA ARG A 67 -13.10 -8.76 11.25
C ARG A 67 -13.41 -9.63 10.03
N ASP A 68 -12.97 -9.25 8.83
CA ASP A 68 -13.28 -10.01 7.62
C ASP A 68 -12.02 -10.68 7.06
N PRO A 69 -11.79 -11.98 7.31
CA PRO A 69 -10.60 -12.69 6.83
C PRO A 69 -10.57 -12.86 5.31
N GLY A 70 -11.65 -12.54 4.59
CA GLY A 70 -11.75 -12.68 3.13
C GLY A 70 -11.35 -11.45 2.30
N GLU A 71 -11.28 -10.25 2.88
CA GLU A 71 -10.96 -9.01 2.14
C GLU A 71 -9.46 -8.65 2.14
N ASN A 72 -8.63 -9.40 2.87
CA ASN A 72 -7.21 -9.10 3.07
C ASN A 72 -6.28 -9.92 2.15
N ASP A 73 -6.64 -10.16 0.88
CA ASP A 73 -5.75 -10.92 -0.01
C ASP A 73 -4.55 -10.07 -0.44
N LEU A 74 -3.42 -10.30 0.23
CA LEU A 74 -2.12 -9.72 -0.09
C LEU A 74 -1.68 -9.96 -1.53
N ALA A 75 -2.15 -11.02 -2.19
CA ALA A 75 -1.87 -11.27 -3.59
C ALA A 75 -2.57 -10.23 -4.48
N GLY A 76 -3.86 -9.97 -4.26
CA GLY A 76 -4.62 -8.97 -5.01
C GLY A 76 -4.00 -7.56 -4.92
N LEU A 77 -3.49 -7.19 -3.73
CA LEU A 77 -2.83 -5.90 -3.52
C LEU A 77 -1.49 -5.78 -4.25
N ARG A 78 -0.77 -6.88 -4.41
CA ARG A 78 0.47 -6.92 -5.21
C ARG A 78 0.18 -6.70 -6.68
N ASP A 79 -0.87 -7.33 -7.18
CA ASP A 79 -1.29 -7.18 -8.58
C ASP A 79 -1.79 -5.76 -8.87
N GLU A 80 -2.60 -5.20 -7.97
CA GLU A 80 -3.07 -3.81 -8.07
C GLU A 80 -1.88 -2.82 -8.05
N LEU A 81 -0.91 -3.02 -7.14
CA LEU A 81 0.30 -2.21 -7.10
C LEU A 81 1.10 -2.30 -8.39
N ALA A 82 1.31 -3.49 -8.92
CA ALA A 82 2.07 -3.68 -10.16
C ALA A 82 1.40 -2.97 -11.34
N GLN A 83 0.07 -3.07 -11.45
CA GLN A 83 -0.72 -2.37 -12.48
C GLN A 83 -0.66 -0.85 -12.32
N TRP A 84 -0.77 -0.35 -11.09
CA TRP A 84 -0.70 1.07 -10.79
C TRP A 84 0.69 1.64 -11.10
N VAL A 85 1.77 0.99 -10.67
CA VAL A 85 3.15 1.40 -10.98
C VAL A 85 3.37 1.44 -12.49
N ALA A 86 2.96 0.40 -13.22
CA ALA A 86 3.11 0.34 -14.67
C ALA A 86 2.36 1.48 -15.39
N SER A 87 1.19 1.89 -14.87
CA SER A 87 0.38 2.97 -15.44
C SER A 87 1.01 4.35 -15.23
N ASN A 88 1.59 4.61 -14.06
CA ASN A 88 2.23 5.89 -13.77
C ASN A 88 3.59 6.04 -14.47
N ARG A 89 4.36 4.94 -14.61
CA ARG A 89 5.62 4.95 -15.36
C ARG A 89 5.46 5.37 -16.83
N LYS A 90 4.32 5.02 -17.45
CA LYS A 90 4.00 5.42 -18.82
C LYS A 90 3.73 6.92 -18.96
N GLN A 91 3.24 7.58 -17.89
CA GLN A 91 2.97 9.01 -17.90
C GLN A 91 4.25 9.85 -17.78
N GLU A 92 5.27 9.37 -17.07
CA GLU A 92 6.57 10.06 -16.97
C GLU A 92 7.42 9.97 -18.24
N ALA A 93 7.20 8.95 -19.08
CA ALA A 93 7.96 8.71 -20.31
C ALA A 93 7.37 9.39 -21.55
N ALA A 94 6.23 10.09 -21.43
CA ALA A 94 5.49 10.75 -22.51
C ALA A 94 5.67 12.27 -22.46
#